data_AF-Q0RRB8-F1
#
_entry.id   AF-Q0RRB8-F1
#
_cell.length_a   1.000
_cell.length_b   1.000
_cell.length_c   1.000
_cell.angle_alpha   90.00
_cell.angle_beta   90.00
_cell.angle_gamma   90.00
#
_symmetry.space_group_name_H-M   'P 1'
#
loop_
_entity.id
_entity.type
_entity.pdbx_description
1 polymer ?
#
loop_
_entity_poly.entity_id
_entity_poly.type
_entity_poly.pdbx_seq_one_letter_code
_entity_poly.pdbx_strand_id
1 'polypeptide(L)'
;MDPEEHGAVRDSFAELAAIAAGPNRAGDDPAGADPAGTDLAGSDRGRTGPGSGLARKDDHALDVGDAAEPTLAPLLLHSLSDLREIWVPLIEAAGARSVAEIGSESGVTTSLLVDLLRRGGGGRLVVVDPDPGVAPTSGGGLDVQVIRGYSPQALDGHAPTDAYLIDGDHNYATVHGELTAIADAVARFSRSYFPLVVLHDVGWPAGRRDQYYNPDRVPADARQPHSWDVGVEIDDPGVVRGGFRGMGAFAWALTEGGPRNGVRTAIEDFVAEHSDLRFFTVAPIFGLGVVVDRRAPWARRIADLLTPWVSNRLLSRMERNRVDLYLHVLRLQDAAAAMARARQREWSRLDDERSRLAALELEHLHRIGQLEHELAALRRREAEDAERAVHGHRPAADADEPRLRQVARIAGSALRSRLGPTGQERLARVQTRIADTGTARTALPALRRRPSAPARGGPSDPGAPPPG
;
A
#
# COMPACT_ATOMS: atom_id res chain seq x y z
N MET A 1 2.67 11.37 -27.41
CA MET A 1 4.03 11.84 -27.73
C MET A 1 3.89 13.22 -28.33
N ASP A 2 4.23 14.21 -27.52
CA ASP A 2 3.90 15.62 -27.74
C ASP A 2 5.02 16.31 -28.55
N PRO A 3 4.72 17.08 -29.61
CA PRO A 3 5.71 17.84 -30.37
C PRO A 3 6.54 18.84 -29.53
N GLU A 4 6.06 19.29 -28.37
CA GLU A 4 6.83 20.18 -27.46
C GLU A 4 8.08 19.48 -26.88
N GLU A 5 8.00 18.17 -26.65
CA GLU A 5 9.10 17.35 -26.12
C GLU A 5 10.25 17.21 -27.14
N HIS A 6 9.98 17.39 -28.44
CA HIS A 6 11.00 17.41 -29.49
C HIS A 6 11.68 18.78 -29.65
N GLY A 7 11.05 19.87 -29.21
CA GLY A 7 11.67 21.20 -29.12
C GLY A 7 12.72 21.26 -28.01
N ALA A 8 12.33 20.89 -26.80
CA ALA A 8 13.20 20.92 -25.61
C ALA A 8 14.49 20.08 -25.75
N VAL A 9 14.42 18.95 -26.46
CA VAL A 9 15.58 18.05 -26.71
C VAL A 9 16.58 18.63 -27.70
N ARG A 10 16.12 19.38 -28.71
CA ARG A 10 17.02 20.05 -29.67
C ARG A 10 17.68 21.27 -29.06
N ASP A 11 16.95 22.01 -28.23
CA ASP A 11 17.45 23.21 -27.58
C ASP A 11 18.56 22.84 -26.57
N SER A 12 18.38 21.79 -25.75
CA SER A 12 19.42 21.37 -24.77
C SER A 12 20.77 21.00 -25.40
N PHE A 13 20.80 20.28 -26.54
CA PHE A 13 22.06 19.91 -27.20
C PHE A 13 22.72 21.08 -27.92
N ALA A 14 21.93 21.94 -28.57
CA ALA A 14 22.44 23.18 -29.17
C ALA A 14 22.95 24.15 -28.09
N GLU A 15 22.33 24.15 -26.92
CA GLU A 15 22.70 24.97 -25.76
C GLU A 15 23.97 24.48 -25.05
N LEU A 16 24.13 23.17 -24.85
CA LEU A 16 25.37 22.58 -24.38
C LEU A 16 26.53 22.88 -25.34
N ALA A 17 26.29 22.76 -26.65
CA ALA A 17 27.27 23.10 -27.67
C ALA A 17 27.63 24.60 -27.66
N ALA A 18 26.67 25.49 -27.40
CA ALA A 18 26.90 26.94 -27.29
C ALA A 18 27.75 27.32 -26.06
N ILE A 19 27.68 26.54 -24.97
CA ILE A 19 28.54 26.71 -23.78
C ILE A 19 29.95 26.18 -24.07
N ALA A 20 30.07 25.05 -24.79
CA ALA A 20 31.36 24.50 -25.18
C ALA A 20 32.12 25.41 -26.17
N ALA A 21 31.41 26.18 -26.99
CA ALA A 21 31.99 27.00 -28.05
C ALA A 21 32.70 28.29 -27.56
N GLY A 22 32.39 28.80 -26.36
CA GLY A 22 32.97 30.07 -25.85
C GLY A 22 32.72 31.29 -26.76
N PRO A 23 33.12 32.51 -26.36
CA PRO A 23 33.01 33.67 -27.23
C PRO A 23 34.01 33.56 -28.39
N ASN A 24 33.49 33.40 -29.60
CA ASN A 24 34.23 33.22 -30.84
C ASN A 24 35.10 34.47 -31.13
N ARG A 25 36.43 34.33 -31.09
CA ARG A 25 37.35 35.29 -31.70
C ARG A 25 37.36 35.03 -33.19
N ALA A 26 36.70 35.91 -33.94
CA ALA A 26 36.80 35.95 -35.39
C ALA A 26 38.19 36.41 -35.83
N GLY A 27 38.76 35.73 -36.83
CA GLY A 27 39.82 36.22 -37.71
C GLY A 27 41.19 35.61 -37.49
N ASP A 28 41.49 34.50 -38.18
CA ASP A 28 42.39 34.52 -39.36
C ASP A 28 42.65 33.08 -39.86
N ASP A 29 42.24 32.83 -41.10
CA ASP A 29 42.61 31.67 -41.90
C ASP A 29 43.99 31.93 -42.53
N PRO A 30 44.82 30.88 -42.79
CA PRO A 30 44.88 30.45 -44.17
C PRO A 30 45.12 28.93 -44.41
N ALA A 31 44.34 28.40 -45.35
CA ALA A 31 44.71 27.56 -46.49
C ALA A 31 45.80 26.46 -46.37
N GLY A 32 45.39 25.23 -46.71
CA GLY A 32 46.04 24.48 -47.80
C GLY A 32 46.48 23.04 -47.54
N ALA A 33 46.19 22.19 -48.54
CA ALA A 33 46.82 20.92 -48.93
C ALA A 33 46.24 19.59 -48.39
N ASP A 34 45.49 18.94 -49.29
CA ASP A 34 45.45 17.49 -49.52
C ASP A 34 46.83 17.04 -50.07
N PRO A 35 47.30 15.77 -49.90
CA PRO A 35 46.82 14.70 -50.80
C PRO A 35 46.84 13.24 -50.26
N ALA A 36 45.91 12.44 -50.80
CA ALA A 36 46.03 11.10 -51.39
C ALA A 36 47.04 10.02 -50.88
N GLY A 37 46.49 8.83 -50.59
CA GLY A 37 46.87 7.55 -51.23
C GLY A 37 47.80 6.59 -50.47
N THR A 38 47.34 5.35 -50.22
CA THR A 38 47.85 4.11 -50.87
C THR A 38 47.19 2.85 -50.29
N ASP A 39 47.07 1.86 -51.18
CA ASP A 39 46.43 0.55 -51.09
C ASP A 39 47.04 -0.42 -50.06
N LEU A 40 46.29 -1.49 -49.73
CA LEU A 40 46.63 -2.86 -50.17
C LEU A 40 45.61 -3.92 -49.68
N ALA A 41 45.53 -4.97 -50.48
CA ALA A 41 44.44 -5.93 -50.65
C ALA A 41 44.67 -7.30 -49.98
N GLY A 42 43.63 -8.16 -50.04
CA GLY A 42 43.70 -9.62 -49.91
C GLY A 42 42.56 -10.18 -49.07
N SER A 43 41.41 -10.59 -49.63
CA SER A 43 41.09 -11.95 -50.14
C SER A 43 41.41 -13.07 -49.11
N ASP A 44 40.56 -14.03 -48.78
CA ASP A 44 39.67 -14.78 -49.66
C ASP A 44 38.62 -15.60 -48.86
N ARG A 45 37.71 -16.17 -49.64
CA ARG A 45 36.37 -16.74 -49.39
C ARG A 45 36.34 -18.11 -48.69
N GLY A 46 35.13 -18.47 -48.22
CA GLY A 46 34.74 -19.87 -47.99
C GLY A 46 33.31 -20.07 -47.50
N ARG A 47 32.34 -20.10 -48.42
CA ARG A 47 30.91 -20.47 -48.22
C ARG A 47 30.73 -21.96 -47.82
N THR A 48 29.67 -22.29 -47.06
CA THR A 48 28.54 -23.18 -47.45
C THR A 48 27.65 -23.53 -46.21
N GLY A 49 26.33 -23.39 -46.32
CA GLY A 49 25.34 -24.00 -45.38
C GLY A 49 24.78 -25.31 -45.99
N PRO A 50 23.51 -25.73 -45.74
CA PRO A 50 22.67 -25.76 -44.52
C PRO A 50 22.17 -27.21 -44.23
N GLY A 51 21.54 -27.50 -43.08
CA GLY A 51 20.79 -28.77 -42.92
C GLY A 51 20.43 -29.20 -41.49
N SER A 52 19.18 -29.61 -41.32
CA SER A 52 18.44 -29.99 -40.10
C SER A 52 18.92 -31.26 -39.36
N GLY A 53 18.69 -31.32 -38.05
CA GLY A 53 18.68 -32.57 -37.28
C GLY A 53 18.16 -32.41 -35.85
N LEU A 54 17.02 -33.03 -35.56
CA LEU A 54 16.42 -33.18 -34.23
C LEU A 54 17.32 -34.03 -33.31
N ALA A 55 17.60 -33.55 -32.09
CA ALA A 55 17.99 -34.39 -30.97
C ALA A 55 17.38 -33.84 -29.66
N ARG A 56 16.77 -34.75 -28.90
CA ARG A 56 16.05 -34.57 -27.64
C ARG A 56 17.03 -34.48 -26.47
N LYS A 57 16.54 -33.81 -25.41
CA LYS A 57 17.02 -33.78 -24.01
C LYS A 57 18.33 -33.05 -23.75
N ASP A 58 18.26 -31.97 -22.99
CA ASP A 58 18.71 -32.03 -21.61
C ASP A 58 17.90 -31.10 -20.71
N ASP A 59 17.53 -31.66 -19.56
CA ASP A 59 16.87 -31.02 -18.43
C ASP A 59 17.78 -29.93 -17.85
N HIS A 60 17.44 -28.67 -18.09
CA HIS A 60 17.84 -27.57 -17.22
C HIS A 60 16.57 -26.86 -16.74
N ALA A 61 15.82 -27.56 -15.89
CA ALA A 61 15.13 -26.89 -14.81
C ALA A 61 16.23 -26.20 -14.00
N LEU A 62 16.45 -24.92 -14.27
CA LEU A 62 17.16 -24.05 -13.36
C LEU A 62 16.34 -24.07 -12.08
N ASP A 63 16.88 -24.77 -11.09
CA ASP A 63 16.48 -24.68 -9.70
C ASP A 63 16.37 -23.18 -9.38
N VAL A 64 15.14 -22.67 -9.27
CA VAL A 64 14.86 -21.31 -8.81
C VAL A 64 15.06 -21.31 -7.30
N GLY A 65 16.28 -21.66 -6.90
CA GLY A 65 16.81 -21.67 -5.55
C GLY A 65 17.67 -20.43 -5.35
N ASP A 66 17.08 -19.28 -5.61
CA ASP A 66 17.43 -18.01 -4.98
C ASP A 66 16.26 -17.07 -5.29
N ALA A 67 15.19 -17.22 -4.52
CA ALA A 67 14.25 -16.12 -4.35
C ALA A 67 15.09 -14.98 -3.78
N ALA A 68 15.50 -14.06 -4.66
CA ALA A 68 16.25 -12.86 -4.29
C ALA A 68 15.71 -12.34 -2.98
N GLU A 69 16.58 -12.21 -1.96
CA GLU A 69 16.18 -11.71 -0.66
C GLU A 69 15.26 -10.50 -0.87
N PRO A 70 14.09 -10.45 -0.22
CA PRO A 70 13.18 -9.33 -0.39
C PRO A 70 13.97 -8.05 -0.17
N THR A 71 14.12 -7.24 -1.22
CA THR A 71 14.84 -5.99 -1.08
C THR A 71 14.02 -5.15 -0.11
N LEU A 72 14.48 -5.04 1.14
CA LEU A 72 13.82 -4.27 2.22
C LEU A 72 13.84 -2.75 1.95
N ALA A 73 14.29 -2.33 0.77
CA ALA A 73 14.35 -0.94 0.36
C ALA A 73 12.93 -0.41 0.05
N PRO A 74 12.60 0.83 0.45
CA PRO A 74 11.37 1.48 0.03
C PRO A 74 11.26 1.48 -1.50
N LEU A 75 10.08 1.12 -2.02
CA LEU A 75 9.84 1.11 -3.48
C LEU A 75 9.81 2.53 -4.08
N LEU A 76 9.55 3.54 -3.25
CA LEU A 76 9.47 4.93 -3.67
C LEU A 76 10.81 5.63 -3.46
N LEU A 77 11.56 5.79 -4.56
CA LEU A 77 12.65 6.76 -4.64
C LEU A 77 12.06 8.16 -4.83
N HIS A 78 12.49 9.10 -4.02
CA HIS A 78 11.89 10.43 -3.94
C HIS A 78 12.77 11.50 -3.29
N SER A 79 14.00 11.17 -2.89
CA SER A 79 14.86 12.12 -2.17
C SER A 79 15.96 12.65 -3.08
N LEU A 80 16.38 13.90 -2.88
CA LEU A 80 17.59 14.43 -3.49
C LEU A 80 18.84 13.56 -3.23
N SER A 81 18.88 12.82 -2.11
CA SER A 81 19.97 11.89 -1.78
C SER A 81 20.08 10.69 -2.74
N ASP A 82 18.99 10.32 -3.42
CA ASP A 82 18.96 9.26 -4.44
C ASP A 82 19.65 9.70 -5.75
N LEU A 83 19.91 11.00 -5.90
CA LEU A 83 20.52 11.62 -7.08
C LEU A 83 21.95 12.12 -6.82
N ARG A 84 22.59 11.65 -5.74
CA ARG A 84 23.94 12.08 -5.30
C ARG A 84 25.03 11.87 -6.35
N GLU A 85 24.91 10.84 -7.19
CA GLU A 85 25.84 10.56 -8.29
C GLU A 85 25.84 11.69 -9.33
N ILE A 86 24.79 12.51 -9.35
CA ILE A 86 24.66 13.66 -10.23
C ILE A 86 25.13 14.93 -9.52
N TRP A 87 24.55 15.27 -8.37
CA TRP A 87 24.80 16.58 -7.75
C TRP A 87 26.14 16.69 -7.01
N VAL A 88 26.67 15.60 -6.42
CA VAL A 88 27.97 15.66 -5.71
C VAL A 88 29.09 16.12 -6.65
N PRO A 89 29.28 15.53 -7.85
CA PRO A 89 30.26 16.02 -8.81
C PRO A 89 30.09 17.49 -9.20
N LEU A 90 28.86 18.03 -9.18
CA LEU A 90 28.61 19.44 -9.52
C LEU A 90 29.13 20.37 -8.42
N ILE A 91 28.86 20.02 -7.15
CA ILE A 91 29.36 20.78 -5.99
C ILE A 91 30.90 20.78 -5.98
N GLU A 92 31.53 19.63 -6.24
CA GLU A 92 32.98 19.52 -6.34
C GLU A 92 33.56 20.31 -7.51
N ALA A 93 32.92 20.24 -8.69
CA ALA A 93 33.36 20.95 -9.89
C ALA A 93 33.21 22.48 -9.78
N ALA A 94 32.20 22.95 -9.04
CA ALA A 94 32.04 24.36 -8.68
C ALA A 94 33.11 24.83 -7.67
N GLY A 95 33.79 23.90 -7.01
CA GLY A 95 34.72 24.20 -5.92
C GLY A 95 34.02 24.85 -4.72
N ALA A 96 32.73 24.52 -4.52
CA ALA A 96 31.92 25.14 -3.48
C ALA A 96 32.49 24.82 -2.09
N ARG A 97 32.74 25.86 -1.30
CA ARG A 97 33.20 25.75 0.09
C ARG A 97 32.16 26.23 1.08
N SER A 98 31.16 26.96 0.60
CA SER A 98 29.94 27.27 1.33
C SER A 98 28.73 26.69 0.62
N VAL A 99 27.93 25.88 1.31
CA VAL A 99 26.73 25.25 0.76
C VAL A 99 25.55 25.53 1.68
N ALA A 100 24.40 25.86 1.10
CA ALA A 100 23.13 25.92 1.81
C ALA A 100 22.25 24.74 1.38
N GLU A 101 21.65 24.06 2.34
CA GLU A 101 20.62 23.04 2.17
C GLU A 101 19.30 23.61 2.67
N ILE A 102 18.25 23.54 1.85
CA ILE A 102 16.91 23.98 2.17
C ILE A 102 15.99 22.77 2.06
N GLY A 103 15.33 22.39 3.17
CA GLY A 103 14.59 21.13 3.26
C GLY A 103 15.53 19.96 3.55
N SER A 104 15.93 19.81 4.81
CA SER A 104 16.83 18.73 5.26
C SER A 104 16.10 17.43 5.59
N GLU A 105 14.81 17.52 5.94
CA GLU A 105 13.94 16.40 6.32
C GLU A 105 14.62 15.39 7.26
N SER A 106 14.97 14.21 6.76
CA SER A 106 15.60 13.11 7.50
C SER A 106 17.07 13.35 7.85
N GLY A 107 17.74 14.31 7.21
CA GLY A 107 19.16 14.63 7.39
C GLY A 107 20.14 13.73 6.61
N VAL A 108 19.64 12.89 5.69
CA VAL A 108 20.51 12.04 4.84
C VAL A 108 21.36 12.92 3.92
N THR A 109 20.75 13.87 3.21
CA THR A 109 21.47 14.84 2.36
C THR A 109 22.41 15.70 3.18
N THR A 110 21.97 16.19 4.34
CA THR A 110 22.82 16.90 5.31
C THR A 110 24.09 16.13 5.67
N SER A 111 23.98 14.83 5.96
CA SER A 111 25.11 13.98 6.31
C SER A 111 26.10 13.85 5.14
N LEU A 112 25.59 13.68 3.91
CA LEU A 112 26.40 13.65 2.69
C LEU A 112 27.15 14.96 2.48
N LEU A 113 26.50 16.11 2.71
CA LEU A 113 27.12 17.43 2.59
C LEU A 113 28.22 17.67 3.64
N VAL A 114 28.00 17.24 4.88
CA VAL A 114 29.01 17.31 5.95
C VAL A 114 30.27 16.54 5.53
N ASP A 115 30.11 15.30 5.05
CA ASP A 115 31.22 14.46 4.62
C ASP A 115 31.91 15.02 3.37
N LEU A 116 31.14 15.55 2.42
CA LEU A 116 31.66 16.19 1.21
C LEU A 116 32.54 17.40 1.56
N LEU A 117 32.03 18.33 2.37
CA LEU A 117 32.75 19.55 2.74
C LEU A 117 34.00 19.26 3.59
N ARG A 118 33.93 18.31 4.53
CA ARG A 118 35.09 17.90 5.32
C ARG A 118 36.18 17.29 4.46
N ARG A 119 35.83 16.41 3.51
CA ARG A 119 36.79 15.84 2.55
C ARG A 119 37.40 16.91 1.64
N GLY A 120 36.63 17.94 1.29
CA GLY A 120 37.09 19.13 0.58
C GLY A 120 37.96 20.10 1.39
N GLY A 121 38.33 19.75 2.63
CA GLY A 121 39.18 20.57 3.49
C GLY A 121 38.41 21.54 4.40
N GLY A 122 37.12 21.31 4.64
CA GLY A 122 36.25 22.13 5.48
C GLY A 122 35.45 23.16 4.71
N GLY A 123 34.76 24.08 5.38
CA GLY A 123 33.90 25.07 4.72
C GLY A 123 32.80 25.59 5.61
N ARG A 124 31.71 26.05 5.00
CA ARG A 124 30.48 26.46 5.69
C ARG A 124 29.29 25.67 5.18
N LEU A 125 28.48 25.13 6.08
CA LEU A 125 27.18 24.52 5.77
C LEU A 125 26.08 25.34 6.46
N VAL A 126 25.09 25.75 5.69
CA VAL A 126 23.86 26.34 6.22
C VAL A 126 22.72 25.36 5.99
N VAL A 127 22.03 24.95 7.04
CA VAL A 127 20.86 24.07 6.94
C VAL A 127 19.63 24.89 7.30
N VAL A 128 18.68 25.00 6.38
CA VAL A 128 17.42 25.73 6.56
C VAL A 128 16.28 24.72 6.53
N ASP A 129 15.64 24.54 7.69
CA ASP A 129 14.54 23.61 7.84
C ASP A 129 13.74 23.98 9.10
N PRO A 130 12.40 24.00 9.09
CA PRO A 130 11.61 24.25 10.29
C PRO A 130 11.83 23.20 11.39
N ASP A 131 12.03 21.93 11.02
CA ASP A 131 12.23 20.80 11.92
C ASP A 131 13.25 19.78 11.38
N PRO A 132 14.56 20.14 11.34
CA PRO A 132 15.59 19.28 10.80
C PRO A 132 15.73 17.98 11.60
N GLY A 133 15.64 16.84 10.91
CA GLY A 133 15.82 15.51 11.50
C GLY A 133 17.22 15.26 12.03
N VAL A 134 18.24 15.92 11.45
CA VAL A 134 19.61 15.95 11.98
C VAL A 134 20.08 17.40 12.09
N ALA A 135 20.58 17.77 13.26
CA ALA A 135 21.25 19.04 13.48
C ALA A 135 22.77 18.82 13.46
N PRO A 136 23.46 19.01 12.31
CA PRO A 136 24.91 18.89 12.25
C PRO A 136 25.59 19.93 13.14
N THR A 137 26.82 19.61 13.56
CA THR A 137 27.62 20.49 14.42
C THR A 137 28.91 20.91 13.74
N SER A 138 29.37 22.12 14.06
CA SER A 138 30.67 22.63 13.61
C SER A 138 31.82 21.76 14.14
N GLY A 139 32.90 21.65 13.37
CA GLY A 139 34.09 20.89 13.72
C GLY A 139 34.78 20.29 12.50
N GLY A 140 36.08 19.97 12.64
CA GLY A 140 36.87 19.39 11.56
C GLY A 140 37.04 20.33 10.36
N GLY A 141 37.14 21.64 10.61
CA GLY A 141 37.23 22.66 9.56
C GLY A 141 35.89 23.05 8.92
N LEU A 142 34.78 22.42 9.33
CA LEU A 142 33.43 22.78 8.89
C LEU A 142 32.76 23.69 9.92
N ASP A 143 32.31 24.86 9.47
CA ASP A 143 31.39 25.73 10.19
C ASP A 143 29.95 25.41 9.80
N VAL A 144 29.07 25.23 10.77
CA VAL A 144 27.68 24.81 10.56
C VAL A 144 26.73 25.80 11.19
N GLN A 145 25.75 26.26 10.42
CA GLN A 145 24.64 27.07 10.89
C GLN A 145 23.32 26.37 10.58
N VAL A 146 22.56 26.02 11.61
CA VAL A 146 21.21 25.47 11.47
C VAL A 146 20.20 26.58 11.73
N ILE A 147 19.38 26.89 10.74
CA ILE A 147 18.33 27.92 10.78
C ILE A 147 16.99 27.19 10.86
N ARG A 148 16.40 27.20 12.06
CA ARG A 148 15.06 26.64 12.29
C ARG A 148 14.00 27.62 11.83
N GLY A 149 13.58 27.48 10.58
CA GLY A 149 12.63 28.38 9.96
C GLY A 149 12.27 27.92 8.56
N TYR A 150 11.25 28.55 8.02
CA TYR A 150 10.80 28.22 6.68
C TYR A 150 11.40 29.18 5.65
N SER A 151 11.81 28.63 4.52
CA SER A 151 12.14 29.41 3.33
C SER A 151 10.87 29.98 2.66
N PRO A 152 11.00 31.08 1.90
CA PRO A 152 12.23 31.86 1.67
C PRO A 152 12.65 32.79 2.82
N GLN A 153 11.77 33.08 3.79
CA GLN A 153 12.04 34.09 4.84
C GLN A 153 13.25 33.75 5.71
N ALA A 154 13.52 32.46 5.93
CA ALA A 154 14.70 32.00 6.65
C ALA A 154 16.04 32.34 5.95
N LEU A 155 16.02 32.74 4.68
CA LEU A 155 17.20 33.20 3.95
C LEU A 155 17.47 34.70 4.14
N ASP A 156 16.55 35.45 4.73
CA ASP A 156 16.67 36.90 4.88
C ASP A 156 17.89 37.30 5.72
N GLY A 157 18.68 38.24 5.20
CA GLY A 157 19.87 38.76 5.87
C GLY A 157 21.09 37.83 5.86
N HIS A 158 20.99 36.63 5.28
CA HIS A 158 22.12 35.70 5.19
C HIS A 158 23.00 35.98 3.95
N ALA A 159 24.32 35.81 4.13
CA ALA A 159 25.27 35.92 3.03
C ALA A 159 25.08 34.76 2.03
N PRO A 160 25.15 35.03 0.72
CA PRO A 160 24.97 34.01 -0.30
C PRO A 160 26.09 32.96 -0.25
N THR A 161 25.72 31.68 -0.29
CA THR A 161 26.66 30.56 -0.37
C THR A 161 27.15 30.35 -1.81
N ASP A 162 28.12 29.46 -2.01
CA ASP A 162 28.64 29.11 -3.34
C ASP A 162 27.69 28.16 -4.09
N ALA A 163 26.97 27.32 -3.33
CA ALA A 163 25.94 26.46 -3.85
C ALA A 163 24.72 26.36 -2.93
N TYR A 164 23.56 26.04 -3.51
CA TYR A 164 22.29 25.79 -2.84
C TYR A 164 21.72 24.45 -3.31
N LEU A 165 21.29 23.61 -2.36
CA LEU A 165 20.47 22.43 -2.60
C LEU A 165 19.07 22.73 -2.04
N ILE A 166 18.05 22.66 -2.88
CA ILE A 166 16.68 23.03 -2.56
C ILE A 166 15.76 21.81 -2.77
N ASP A 167 15.19 21.33 -1.68
CA ASP A 167 14.30 20.16 -1.60
C ASP A 167 13.25 20.39 -0.50
N GLY A 168 12.60 21.56 -0.53
CA GLY A 168 11.66 22.04 0.49
C GLY A 168 10.19 21.95 0.06
N ASP A 169 9.41 23.03 0.27
CA ASP A 169 8.00 23.04 -0.16
C ASP A 169 7.90 23.08 -1.70
N HIS A 170 7.25 22.09 -2.31
CA HIS A 170 7.15 21.96 -3.79
C HIS A 170 6.03 22.79 -4.42
N ASN A 171 6.04 24.10 -4.21
CA ASN A 171 5.11 25.03 -4.85
C ASN A 171 5.82 26.23 -5.47
N TYR A 172 5.18 26.81 -6.47
CA TYR A 172 5.71 27.93 -7.24
C TYR A 172 6.14 29.10 -6.35
N ALA A 173 5.25 29.52 -5.44
CA ALA A 173 5.47 30.74 -4.65
C ALA A 173 6.69 30.62 -3.73
N THR A 174 6.88 29.44 -3.11
CA THR A 174 8.06 29.18 -2.27
C THR A 174 9.33 29.16 -3.11
N VAL A 175 9.39 28.32 -4.16
CA VAL A 175 10.62 28.13 -4.96
C VAL A 175 11.02 29.42 -5.67
N HIS A 176 10.07 30.14 -6.25
CA HIS A 176 10.34 31.45 -6.85
C HIS A 176 10.85 32.45 -5.81
N GLY A 177 10.27 32.45 -4.61
CA GLY A 177 10.71 33.29 -3.49
C GLY A 177 12.12 32.95 -3.02
N GLU A 178 12.49 31.67 -3.00
CA GLU A 178 13.85 31.22 -2.63
C GLU A 178 14.89 31.71 -3.63
N LEU A 179 14.64 31.51 -4.93
CA LEU A 179 15.52 31.99 -6.00
C LEU A 179 15.66 33.52 -5.96
N THR A 180 14.56 34.23 -5.70
CA THR A 180 14.55 35.69 -5.52
C THR A 180 15.39 36.11 -4.30
N ALA A 181 15.22 35.47 -3.16
CA ALA A 181 16.00 35.76 -1.95
C ALA A 181 17.51 35.52 -2.16
N ILE A 182 17.87 34.48 -2.93
CA ILE A 182 19.26 34.22 -3.33
C ILE A 182 19.77 35.33 -4.26
N ALA A 183 18.98 35.77 -5.24
CA ALA A 183 19.34 36.87 -6.15
C ALA A 183 19.57 38.19 -5.40
N ASP A 184 18.66 38.51 -4.48
CA ASP A 184 18.78 39.68 -3.60
C ASP A 184 20.04 39.60 -2.75
N ALA A 185 20.36 38.42 -2.20
CA ALA A 185 21.61 38.21 -1.48
C ALA A 185 22.85 38.41 -2.38
N VAL A 186 22.85 37.86 -3.59
CA VAL A 186 23.92 38.06 -4.58
C VAL A 186 24.15 39.54 -4.87
N ALA A 187 23.07 40.31 -5.08
CA ALA A 187 23.14 41.74 -5.32
C ALA A 187 23.65 42.52 -4.09
N ARG A 188 23.06 42.27 -2.90
CA ARG A 188 23.44 42.93 -1.64
C ARG A 188 24.91 42.72 -1.29
N PHE A 189 25.43 41.52 -1.52
CA PHE A 189 26.83 41.17 -1.23
C PHE A 189 27.76 41.36 -2.43
N SER A 190 27.26 41.96 -3.53
CA SER A 190 28.05 42.29 -4.73
C SER A 190 28.83 41.10 -5.30
N ARG A 191 28.24 39.90 -5.32
CA ARG A 191 28.88 38.73 -5.96
C ARG A 191 28.86 38.89 -7.48
N SER A 192 29.96 38.51 -8.13
CA SER A 192 30.12 38.65 -9.59
C SER A 192 29.23 37.72 -10.43
N TYR A 193 28.67 36.68 -9.82
CA TYR A 193 27.81 35.69 -10.46
C TYR A 193 26.88 35.04 -9.45
N PHE A 194 25.79 34.48 -9.95
CA PHE A 194 24.80 33.71 -9.18
C PHE A 194 25.36 32.33 -8.80
N PRO A 195 25.08 31.81 -7.59
CA PRO A 195 25.61 30.54 -7.12
C PRO A 195 25.06 29.34 -7.92
N LEU A 196 25.72 28.19 -7.79
CA LEU A 196 25.17 26.94 -8.31
C LEU A 196 23.91 26.59 -7.51
N VAL A 197 22.78 26.37 -8.17
CA VAL A 197 21.56 25.90 -7.48
C VAL A 197 21.15 24.56 -8.05
N VAL A 198 20.91 23.61 -7.16
CA VAL A 198 20.39 22.27 -7.46
C VAL A 198 19.03 22.16 -6.78
N LEU A 199 17.99 21.83 -7.54
CA LEU A 199 16.62 21.70 -7.06
C LEU A 199 16.09 20.32 -7.37
N HIS A 200 15.33 19.72 -6.46
CA HIS A 200 14.60 18.48 -6.72
C HIS A 200 13.18 18.76 -7.24
N ASP A 201 12.44 17.71 -7.58
CA ASP A 201 11.02 17.76 -7.93
C ASP A 201 10.64 18.69 -9.11
N VAL A 202 11.56 18.86 -10.07
CA VAL A 202 11.31 19.62 -11.32
C VAL A 202 10.55 18.81 -12.39
N GLY A 203 10.39 17.51 -12.19
CA GLY A 203 9.62 16.59 -13.02
C GLY A 203 8.21 16.37 -12.50
N TRP A 204 7.49 15.42 -13.09
CA TRP A 204 6.14 15.08 -12.62
C TRP A 204 6.21 14.45 -11.21
N PRO A 205 5.29 14.77 -10.28
CA PRO A 205 4.12 15.64 -10.46
C PRO A 205 4.39 17.13 -10.20
N ALA A 206 5.33 17.45 -9.31
CA ALA A 206 5.44 18.77 -8.72
C ALA A 206 6.05 19.85 -9.64
N GLY A 207 6.71 19.43 -10.72
CA GLY A 207 7.31 20.35 -11.69
C GLY A 207 6.30 21.31 -12.32
N ARG A 208 5.09 20.83 -12.61
CA ARG A 208 4.00 21.62 -13.22
C ARG A 208 2.77 21.74 -12.33
N ARG A 209 2.83 21.28 -11.09
CA ARG A 209 1.69 21.27 -10.16
C ARG A 209 2.17 21.58 -8.75
N ASP A 210 1.59 22.57 -8.10
CA ASP A 210 1.90 22.88 -6.72
C ASP A 210 1.49 21.73 -5.78
N GLN A 211 2.40 21.42 -4.85
CA GLN A 211 2.17 20.61 -3.66
C GLN A 211 2.21 21.50 -2.42
N TYR A 212 1.33 21.24 -1.45
CA TYR A 212 1.30 22.01 -0.22
C TYR A 212 1.35 21.11 1.01
N TYR A 213 2.39 21.29 1.83
CA TYR A 213 2.43 20.79 3.22
C TYR A 213 1.67 21.72 4.17
N ASN A 214 1.74 23.03 3.95
CA ASN A 214 1.00 24.03 4.70
C ASN A 214 0.55 25.17 3.78
N PRO A 215 -0.62 25.05 3.13
CA PRO A 215 -1.09 26.02 2.13
C PRO A 215 -1.32 27.42 2.72
N ASP A 216 -1.57 27.55 4.02
CA ASP A 216 -1.85 28.85 4.65
C ASP A 216 -0.62 29.76 4.75
N ARG A 217 0.58 29.20 4.55
CA ARG A 217 1.81 29.98 4.44
C ARG A 217 1.97 30.66 3.08
N VAL A 218 1.23 30.20 2.06
CA VAL A 218 1.23 30.81 0.73
C VAL A 218 0.13 31.88 0.68
N PRO A 219 0.44 33.12 0.25
CA PRO A 219 -0.55 34.16 0.03
C PRO A 219 -1.73 33.64 -0.80
N ALA A 220 -2.96 33.99 -0.40
CA ALA A 220 -4.17 33.42 -1.00
C ALA A 220 -4.28 33.70 -2.51
N ASP A 221 -3.72 34.81 -2.99
CA ASP A 221 -3.67 35.22 -4.40
C ASP A 221 -2.55 34.54 -5.20
N ALA A 222 -1.56 33.97 -4.53
CA ALA A 222 -0.46 33.20 -5.13
C ALA A 222 -0.67 31.67 -5.00
N ARG A 223 -1.74 31.24 -4.33
CA ARG A 223 -2.04 29.84 -4.04
C ARG A 223 -3.03 29.26 -5.04
N GLN A 224 -2.70 28.10 -5.57
CA GLN A 224 -3.60 27.34 -6.43
C GLN A 224 -4.75 26.71 -5.62
N PRO A 225 -5.94 26.55 -6.23
CA PRO A 225 -6.98 25.68 -5.67
C PRO A 225 -6.40 24.28 -5.42
N HIS A 226 -6.62 23.72 -4.24
CA HIS A 226 -5.98 22.46 -3.82
C HIS A 226 -6.93 21.57 -3.02
N SER A 227 -6.56 20.30 -2.86
CA SER A 227 -7.27 19.36 -1.98
C SER A 227 -6.31 18.33 -1.37
N TRP A 228 -6.63 17.92 -0.14
CA TRP A 228 -5.95 16.85 0.61
C TRP A 228 -6.46 15.45 0.27
N ASP A 229 -7.64 15.36 -0.33
CA ASP A 229 -8.40 14.11 -0.50
C ASP A 229 -8.32 13.53 -1.92
N VAL A 230 -7.40 14.08 -2.73
CA VAL A 230 -7.25 13.73 -4.13
C VAL A 230 -5.85 13.20 -4.41
N GLY A 231 -5.72 12.43 -5.48
CA GLY A 231 -4.42 12.14 -6.06
C GLY A 231 -4.35 12.51 -7.54
N VAL A 232 -3.19 12.24 -8.10
CA VAL A 232 -2.84 12.59 -9.48
C VAL A 232 -2.34 11.36 -10.23
N GLU A 233 -2.52 11.38 -11.54
CA GLU A 233 -2.05 10.38 -12.49
C GLU A 233 -1.25 11.09 -13.58
N ILE A 234 -0.32 10.37 -14.19
CA ILE A 234 0.43 10.90 -15.32
C ILE A 234 -0.48 11.03 -16.55
N ASP A 235 -0.24 12.05 -17.37
CA ASP A 235 -1.05 12.42 -18.54
C ASP A 235 -2.50 12.87 -18.24
N ASP A 236 -2.90 12.97 -16.97
CA ASP A 236 -4.17 13.58 -16.55
C ASP A 236 -3.91 14.93 -15.86
N PRO A 237 -4.24 16.06 -16.51
CA PRO A 237 -4.02 17.38 -15.92
C PRO A 237 -4.96 17.66 -14.73
N GLY A 238 -6.00 16.86 -14.53
CA GLY A 238 -6.96 17.00 -13.45
C GLY A 238 -6.52 16.32 -12.15
N VAL A 239 -7.49 15.77 -11.43
CA VAL A 239 -7.29 14.99 -10.20
C VAL A 239 -8.18 13.76 -10.23
N VAL A 240 -7.72 12.69 -9.58
CA VAL A 240 -8.41 11.41 -9.52
C VAL A 240 -8.68 10.97 -8.09
N ARG A 241 -9.68 10.10 -7.95
CA ARG A 241 -9.93 9.37 -6.70
C ARG A 241 -9.02 8.15 -6.65
N GLY A 242 -7.83 8.29 -6.09
CA GLY A 242 -6.80 7.28 -6.17
C GLY A 242 -5.45 7.93 -6.51
N GLY A 243 -4.59 7.23 -7.25
CA GLY A 243 -3.34 7.81 -7.77
C GLY A 243 -2.34 8.20 -6.69
N PHE A 244 -1.34 9.00 -7.08
CA PHE A 244 -0.34 9.53 -6.16
C PHE A 244 -0.94 10.67 -5.32
N ARG A 245 -1.00 10.47 -4.01
CA ARG A 245 -1.70 11.35 -3.05
C ARG A 245 -0.98 11.39 -1.70
N GLY A 246 -1.18 12.48 -0.98
CA GLY A 246 -0.48 12.71 0.29
C GLY A 246 -1.02 11.91 1.48
N MET A 247 -2.20 11.28 1.36
CA MET A 247 -2.82 10.53 2.48
C MET A 247 -2.92 11.36 3.78
N GLY A 248 -3.16 12.68 3.63
CA GLY A 248 -3.21 13.64 4.73
C GLY A 248 -1.87 14.33 5.06
N ALA A 249 -0.76 13.92 4.46
CA ALA A 249 0.55 14.55 4.67
C ALA A 249 0.76 15.81 3.81
N PHE A 250 0.18 15.85 2.62
CA PHE A 250 0.21 17.02 1.74
C PHE A 250 -1.04 17.09 0.86
N ALA A 251 -1.31 18.27 0.31
CA ALA A 251 -2.35 18.55 -0.67
C ALA A 251 -1.76 18.76 -2.07
N TRP A 252 -2.54 18.42 -3.10
CA TRP A 252 -2.23 18.74 -4.50
C TRP A 252 -3.06 19.92 -4.97
N ALA A 253 -2.47 20.78 -5.80
CA ALA A 253 -3.24 21.67 -6.66
C ALA A 253 -4.15 20.85 -7.60
N LEU A 254 -5.37 21.35 -7.80
CA LEU A 254 -6.43 20.64 -8.53
C LEU A 254 -6.18 20.53 -10.04
N THR A 255 -5.22 21.27 -10.57
CA THR A 255 -4.89 21.28 -12.00
C THR A 255 -3.38 21.35 -12.18
N GLU A 256 -2.85 20.59 -13.13
CA GLU A 256 -1.47 20.68 -13.59
C GLU A 256 -1.34 21.68 -14.73
N GLY A 257 -0.20 22.38 -14.74
CA GLY A 257 0.13 23.41 -15.69
C GLY A 257 -0.58 24.74 -15.39
N GLY A 258 -0.41 25.66 -16.33
CA GLY A 258 -0.87 27.04 -16.20
C GLY A 258 0.14 27.95 -15.50
N PRO A 259 -0.16 29.25 -15.41
CA PRO A 259 0.75 30.23 -14.84
C PRO A 259 0.99 29.97 -13.35
N ARG A 260 2.24 30.14 -12.92
CA ARG A 260 2.61 30.13 -11.50
C ARG A 260 2.19 28.85 -10.76
N ASN A 261 2.45 27.69 -11.36
CA ASN A 261 2.06 26.38 -10.86
C ASN A 261 3.18 25.35 -11.06
N GLY A 262 3.75 24.89 -9.96
CA GLY A 262 4.82 23.90 -9.89
C GLY A 262 6.23 24.47 -9.78
N VAL A 263 7.14 23.62 -9.31
CA VAL A 263 8.57 23.91 -9.06
C VAL A 263 9.29 24.33 -10.33
N ARG A 264 9.12 23.56 -11.41
CA ARG A 264 9.77 23.83 -12.69
C ARG A 264 9.31 25.14 -13.30
N THR A 265 8.02 25.44 -13.18
CA THR A 265 7.45 26.71 -13.64
C THR A 265 8.09 27.89 -12.89
N ALA A 266 8.30 27.79 -11.58
CA ALA A 266 8.99 28.83 -10.81
C ALA A 266 10.43 29.08 -11.28
N ILE A 267 11.17 28.00 -11.56
CA ILE A 267 12.55 28.11 -12.03
C ILE A 267 12.60 28.72 -13.43
N GLU A 268 11.73 28.28 -14.34
CA GLU A 268 11.67 28.78 -15.72
C GLU A 268 11.30 30.27 -15.76
N ASP A 269 10.29 30.69 -15.00
CA ASP A 269 9.88 32.09 -14.90
C ASP A 269 11.02 32.95 -14.33
N PHE A 270 11.68 32.50 -13.26
CA PHE A 270 12.83 33.19 -12.68
C PHE A 270 14.01 33.30 -13.66
N VAL A 271 14.37 32.22 -14.37
CA VAL A 271 15.49 32.22 -15.32
C VAL A 271 15.19 33.06 -16.56
N ALA A 272 13.92 33.15 -16.99
CA ALA A 272 13.52 34.01 -18.09
C ALA A 272 13.80 35.50 -17.79
N GLU A 273 13.76 35.91 -16.52
CA GLU A 273 14.10 37.26 -16.07
C GLU A 273 15.62 37.51 -15.96
N HIS A 274 16.44 36.45 -16.00
CA HIS A 274 17.87 36.50 -15.76
C HIS A 274 18.66 35.85 -16.91
N SER A 275 18.96 36.64 -17.96
CA SER A 275 19.56 36.14 -19.22
C SER A 275 20.91 35.42 -19.07
N ASP A 276 21.65 35.70 -18.01
CA ASP A 276 22.94 35.08 -17.69
C ASP A 276 22.78 33.68 -17.08
N LEU A 277 21.59 33.33 -16.60
CA LEU A 277 21.31 32.02 -16.01
C LEU A 277 20.92 31.00 -17.08
N ARG A 278 21.24 29.74 -16.80
CA ARG A 278 20.82 28.59 -17.59
C ARG A 278 20.25 27.54 -16.67
N PHE A 279 19.16 26.92 -17.13
CA PHE A 279 18.45 25.89 -16.40
C PHE A 279 18.55 24.57 -17.14
N PHE A 280 19.05 23.54 -16.45
CA PHE A 280 19.13 22.17 -16.94
C PHE A 280 18.15 21.30 -16.17
N THR A 281 17.55 20.34 -16.87
CA THR A 281 16.67 19.33 -16.26
C THR A 281 17.19 17.93 -16.54
N VAL A 282 17.12 17.08 -15.53
CA VAL A 282 17.46 15.67 -15.57
C VAL A 282 16.23 14.89 -15.12
N ALA A 283 15.87 13.82 -15.84
CA ALA A 283 14.57 13.18 -15.68
C ALA A 283 14.41 12.24 -14.46
N PRO A 284 15.36 11.36 -14.11
CA PRO A 284 15.17 10.36 -13.06
C PRO A 284 14.72 10.93 -11.71
N ILE A 285 13.91 10.14 -11.01
CA ILE A 285 13.50 10.33 -9.61
C ILE A 285 12.85 11.69 -9.42
N PHE A 286 11.67 11.88 -10.03
CA PHE A 286 10.89 13.13 -10.01
C PHE A 286 11.63 14.38 -10.52
N GLY A 287 12.82 14.20 -11.05
CA GLY A 287 13.59 15.19 -11.77
C GLY A 287 14.55 16.00 -10.90
N LEU A 288 15.68 16.36 -11.49
CA LEU A 288 16.66 17.29 -10.92
C LEU A 288 16.78 18.53 -11.80
N GLY A 289 16.68 19.70 -11.18
CA GLY A 289 16.94 20.99 -11.76
C GLY A 289 18.33 21.50 -11.40
N VAL A 290 19.06 22.07 -12.35
CA VAL A 290 20.34 22.73 -12.10
C VAL A 290 20.35 24.11 -12.74
N VAL A 291 20.52 25.16 -11.93
CA VAL A 291 20.66 26.54 -12.39
C VAL A 291 22.13 26.96 -12.32
N VAL A 292 22.65 27.47 -13.42
CA VAL A 292 24.05 27.86 -13.62
C VAL A 292 24.13 29.27 -14.18
N ASP A 293 24.96 30.12 -13.58
CA ASP A 293 25.35 31.41 -14.16
C ASP A 293 26.46 31.21 -15.21
N ARG A 294 26.22 31.64 -16.44
CA ARG A 294 27.17 31.54 -17.56
C ARG A 294 28.48 32.30 -17.32
N ARG A 295 28.48 33.28 -16.43
CA ARG A 295 29.65 34.09 -16.07
C ARG A 295 30.54 33.39 -15.05
N ALA A 296 30.03 32.36 -14.37
CA ALA A 296 30.79 31.63 -13.38
C ALA A 296 31.95 30.85 -14.04
N PRO A 297 33.15 30.83 -13.44
CA PRO A 297 34.32 30.17 -14.03
C PRO A 297 34.16 28.66 -14.17
N TRP A 298 33.27 28.05 -13.39
CA TRP A 298 32.97 26.62 -13.40
C TRP A 298 31.83 26.22 -14.33
N ALA A 299 31.12 27.17 -14.95
CA ALA A 299 29.89 26.93 -15.72
C ALA A 299 30.06 25.87 -16.82
N ARG A 300 31.15 25.96 -17.60
CA ARG A 300 31.44 24.99 -18.68
C ARG A 300 31.65 23.58 -18.13
N ARG A 301 32.39 23.44 -17.03
CA ARG A 301 32.66 22.15 -16.41
C ARG A 301 31.38 21.48 -15.90
N ILE A 302 30.45 22.27 -15.34
CA ILE A 302 29.13 21.79 -14.93
C ILE A 302 28.31 21.32 -16.14
N ALA A 303 28.28 22.09 -17.22
CA ALA A 303 27.59 21.68 -18.45
C ALA A 303 28.14 20.36 -19.03
N ASP A 304 29.47 20.19 -19.04
CA ASP A 304 30.11 18.95 -19.49
C ASP A 304 29.70 17.75 -18.63
N LEU A 305 29.66 17.91 -17.30
CA LEU A 305 29.24 16.87 -16.36
C LEU A 305 27.75 16.52 -16.49
N LEU A 306 26.92 17.47 -16.89
CA LEU A 306 25.48 17.29 -17.07
C LEU A 306 25.11 16.63 -18.41
N THR A 307 25.98 16.71 -19.41
CA THR A 307 25.77 16.18 -20.76
C THR A 307 25.18 14.76 -20.83
N PRO A 308 25.64 13.75 -20.05
CA PRO A 308 25.06 12.40 -20.12
C PRO A 308 23.64 12.30 -19.53
N TRP A 309 23.21 13.28 -18.73
CA TRP A 309 21.95 13.24 -17.98
C TRP A 309 20.84 14.06 -18.62
N VAL A 310 21.19 15.24 -19.15
CA VAL A 310 20.22 16.18 -19.72
C VAL A 310 19.74 15.72 -21.09
N SER A 311 18.45 15.91 -21.38
CA SER A 311 17.83 15.46 -22.63
C SER A 311 18.06 13.97 -22.97
N ASN A 312 18.34 13.15 -21.96
CA ASN A 312 18.57 11.73 -22.15
C ASN A 312 17.24 10.98 -22.26
N ARG A 313 16.84 10.68 -23.51
CA ARG A 313 15.58 9.98 -23.84
C ARG A 313 15.45 8.61 -23.18
N LEU A 314 16.55 7.91 -22.93
CA LEU A 314 16.51 6.62 -22.23
C LEU A 314 16.10 6.83 -20.77
N LEU A 315 16.74 7.78 -20.09
CA LEU A 315 16.43 8.11 -18.70
C LEU A 315 15.00 8.65 -18.54
N SER A 316 14.53 9.50 -19.46
CA SER A 316 13.14 9.97 -19.47
C SER A 316 12.14 8.81 -19.59
N ARG A 317 12.41 7.84 -20.47
CA ARG A 317 11.56 6.65 -20.61
C ARG A 317 11.60 5.74 -19.38
N MET A 318 12.77 5.58 -18.76
CA MET A 318 12.92 4.80 -17.53
C MET A 318 12.18 5.45 -16.37
N GLU A 319 12.28 6.77 -16.22
CA GLU A 319 11.54 7.50 -15.20
C GLU A 319 10.03 7.39 -15.41
N ARG A 320 9.57 7.59 -16.65
CA ARG A 320 8.17 7.40 -17.00
C ARG A 320 7.67 6.01 -16.58
N ASN A 321 8.44 4.97 -16.93
CA ASN A 321 8.10 3.60 -16.56
C ASN A 321 8.08 3.39 -15.04
N ARG A 322 9.03 3.96 -14.29
CA ARG A 322 9.07 3.92 -12.83
C ARG A 322 7.81 4.53 -12.22
N VAL A 323 7.41 5.70 -12.70
CA VAL A 323 6.19 6.40 -12.25
C VAL A 323 4.94 5.59 -12.59
N ASP A 324 4.81 5.08 -13.82
CA ASP A 324 3.67 4.24 -14.24
C ASP A 324 3.55 2.98 -13.37
N LEU A 325 4.66 2.33 -13.05
CA LEU A 325 4.72 1.15 -12.18
C LEU A 325 4.33 1.50 -10.75
N TYR A 326 4.82 2.62 -10.22
CA TYR A 326 4.45 3.08 -8.88
C TYR A 326 2.94 3.36 -8.78
N LEU A 327 2.38 4.07 -9.75
CA LEU A 327 0.93 4.32 -9.84
C LEU A 327 0.13 3.01 -9.97
N HIS A 328 0.65 2.03 -10.71
CA HIS A 328 0.03 0.71 -10.78
C HIS A 328 0.02 -0.01 -9.43
N VAL A 329 1.12 0.04 -8.67
CA VAL A 329 1.17 -0.52 -7.31
C VAL A 329 0.14 0.16 -6.40
N LEU A 330 0.00 1.49 -6.46
CA LEU A 330 -1.02 2.20 -5.68
C LEU A 330 -2.44 1.74 -6.03
N ARG A 331 -2.74 1.55 -7.33
CA ARG A 331 -4.03 0.99 -7.77
C ARG A 331 -4.27 -0.42 -7.23
N LEU A 332 -3.26 -1.28 -7.23
CA LEU A 332 -3.37 -2.63 -6.65
C LEU A 332 -3.63 -2.58 -5.14
N GLN A 333 -2.93 -1.71 -4.41
CA GLN A 333 -3.16 -1.51 -2.98
C GLN A 333 -4.58 -1.03 -2.69
N ASP A 334 -5.09 -0.09 -3.50
CA ASP A 334 -6.45 0.42 -3.37
C ASP A 334 -7.51 -0.64 -3.63
N ALA A 335 -7.31 -1.45 -4.67
CA ALA A 335 -8.18 -2.57 -4.98
C ALA A 335 -8.19 -3.60 -3.84
N ALA A 336 -7.01 -3.97 -3.34
CA ALA A 336 -6.87 -4.92 -2.23
C ALA A 336 -7.55 -4.40 -0.95
N ALA A 337 -7.33 -3.12 -0.60
CA ALA A 337 -7.96 -2.49 0.55
C ALA A 337 -9.50 -2.41 0.39
N ALA A 338 -10.00 -2.13 -0.81
CA ALA A 338 -11.43 -2.12 -1.09
C ALA A 338 -12.04 -3.52 -0.93
N MET A 339 -11.39 -4.56 -1.45
CA MET A 339 -11.82 -5.96 -1.28
C MET A 339 -11.79 -6.39 0.18
N ALA A 340 -10.74 -6.03 0.93
CA ALA A 340 -10.66 -6.32 2.36
C ALA A 340 -11.81 -5.66 3.15
N ARG A 341 -12.10 -4.38 2.88
CA ARG A 341 -13.24 -3.68 3.48
C ARG A 341 -14.59 -4.29 3.11
N ALA A 342 -14.76 -4.75 1.86
CA ALA A 342 -15.99 -5.41 1.43
C ALA A 342 -16.20 -6.73 2.17
N ARG A 343 -15.16 -7.57 2.25
CA ARG A 343 -15.19 -8.80 3.05
C ARG A 343 -15.51 -8.52 4.50
N GLN A 344 -14.86 -7.53 5.12
CA GLN A 344 -15.11 -7.18 6.52
C GLN A 344 -16.59 -6.83 6.77
N ARG A 345 -17.22 -6.04 5.88
CA ARG A 345 -18.64 -5.70 6.00
C ARG A 345 -19.55 -6.92 5.86
N GLU A 346 -19.22 -7.83 4.95
CA GLU A 346 -19.97 -9.08 4.77
C GLU A 346 -19.86 -9.98 6.01
N TRP A 347 -18.65 -10.13 6.55
CA TRP A 347 -18.41 -10.87 7.79
C TRP A 347 -19.18 -10.28 8.97
N SER A 348 -19.14 -8.96 9.16
CA SER A 348 -19.93 -8.29 10.21
C SER A 348 -21.43 -8.53 10.04
N ARG A 349 -21.94 -8.49 8.80
CA ARG A 349 -23.36 -8.78 8.52
C ARG A 349 -23.73 -10.24 8.87
N LEU A 350 -22.87 -11.20 8.53
CA LEU A 350 -23.10 -12.62 8.85
C LEU A 350 -23.05 -12.86 10.37
N ASP A 351 -22.16 -12.18 11.07
CA ASP A 351 -22.06 -12.26 12.53
C ASP A 351 -23.29 -11.66 13.24
N ASP A 352 -23.79 -10.52 12.76
CA ASP A 352 -25.05 -9.93 13.22
C ASP A 352 -26.23 -10.88 13.02
N GLU A 353 -26.33 -11.51 11.85
CA GLU A 353 -27.42 -12.45 11.55
C GLU A 353 -27.33 -13.72 12.39
N ARG A 354 -26.11 -14.26 12.56
CA ARG A 354 -25.87 -15.41 13.45
C ARG A 354 -26.23 -15.08 14.90
N SER A 355 -25.91 -13.87 15.36
CA SER A 355 -26.28 -13.40 16.71
C SER A 355 -27.79 -13.30 16.89
N ARG A 356 -28.52 -12.83 15.88
CA ARG A 356 -30.00 -12.81 15.90
C ARG A 356 -30.61 -14.20 15.95
N LEU A 357 -30.11 -15.12 15.12
CA LEU A 357 -30.59 -16.50 15.11
C LEU A 357 -30.34 -17.20 16.45
N ALA A 358 -29.17 -16.98 17.06
CA ALA A 358 -28.86 -17.50 18.39
C ALA A 358 -29.78 -16.92 19.46
N ALA A 359 -30.14 -15.64 19.38
CA ALA A 359 -31.10 -15.01 20.31
C ALA A 359 -32.51 -15.63 20.18
N LEU A 360 -32.98 -15.85 18.94
CA LEU A 360 -34.26 -16.52 18.67
C LEU A 360 -34.25 -17.98 19.16
N GLU A 361 -33.15 -18.70 18.97
CA GLU A 361 -32.99 -20.07 19.47
C GLU A 361 -33.07 -20.10 21.00
N LEU A 362 -32.42 -19.15 21.68
CA LEU A 362 -32.49 -19.03 23.13
C LEU A 362 -33.92 -18.72 23.61
N GLU A 363 -34.65 -17.85 22.91
CA GLU A 363 -36.05 -17.55 23.20
C GLU A 363 -36.94 -18.79 23.03
N HIS A 364 -36.78 -19.54 21.95
CA HIS A 364 -37.50 -20.79 21.72
C HIS A 364 -37.20 -21.82 22.81
N LEU A 365 -35.93 -22.01 23.19
CA LEU A 365 -35.54 -22.91 24.27
C LEU A 365 -36.15 -22.49 25.61
N HIS A 366 -36.17 -21.18 25.90
CA HIS A 366 -36.84 -20.65 27.09
C HIS A 366 -38.34 -20.95 27.07
N ARG A 367 -39.02 -20.75 25.93
CA ARG A 367 -40.45 -21.03 25.78
C ARG A 367 -40.78 -22.52 25.92
N ILE A 368 -39.94 -23.40 25.36
CA ILE A 368 -40.07 -24.85 25.55
C ILE A 368 -39.99 -25.19 27.04
N GLY A 369 -39.00 -24.67 27.76
CA GLY A 369 -38.87 -24.90 29.20
C GLY A 369 -40.09 -24.40 30.01
N GLN A 370 -40.66 -23.25 29.65
CA GLN A 370 -41.90 -22.76 30.25
C GLN A 370 -43.07 -23.73 30.02
N LEU A 371 -43.27 -24.17 28.78
CA LEU A 371 -44.35 -25.10 28.40
C LEU A 371 -44.19 -26.45 29.10
N GLU A 372 -42.97 -26.95 29.24
CA GLU A 372 -42.69 -28.18 29.99
C GLU A 372 -43.06 -28.04 31.47
N HIS A 373 -42.77 -26.87 32.08
CA HIS A 373 -43.16 -26.59 33.46
C HIS A 373 -44.67 -26.50 33.63
N GLU A 374 -45.36 -25.80 32.73
CA GLU A 374 -46.83 -25.72 32.69
C GLU A 374 -47.46 -27.10 32.55
N LEU A 375 -46.97 -27.93 31.62
CA LEU A 375 -47.45 -29.30 31.41
C LEU A 375 -47.23 -30.17 32.64
N ALA A 376 -46.08 -30.05 33.31
CA ALA A 376 -45.82 -30.77 34.54
C ALA A 376 -46.76 -30.35 35.67
N ALA A 377 -47.10 -29.06 35.77
CA ALA A 377 -48.06 -28.55 36.74
C ALA A 377 -49.49 -29.05 36.45
N LEU A 378 -49.91 -29.07 35.18
CA LEU A 378 -51.19 -29.63 34.77
C LEU A 378 -51.29 -31.12 35.09
N ARG A 379 -50.27 -31.91 34.74
CA ARG A 379 -50.23 -33.34 35.09
C ARG A 379 -50.29 -33.60 36.59
N ARG A 380 -49.63 -32.76 37.41
CA ARG A 380 -49.73 -32.83 38.87
C ARG A 380 -51.17 -32.57 39.34
N ARG A 381 -51.82 -31.53 38.82
CA ARG A 381 -53.22 -31.23 39.14
C ARG A 381 -54.16 -32.35 38.74
N GLU A 382 -54.00 -32.91 37.53
CA GLU A 382 -54.78 -34.06 37.07
C GLU A 382 -54.59 -35.28 37.98
N ALA A 383 -53.36 -35.55 38.43
CA ALA A 383 -53.08 -36.63 39.37
C ALA A 383 -53.73 -36.37 40.74
N GLU A 384 -53.63 -35.16 41.27
CA GLU A 384 -54.28 -34.76 42.52
C GLU A 384 -55.82 -34.84 42.41
N ASP A 385 -56.41 -34.40 41.30
CA ASP A 385 -57.85 -34.47 41.06
C ASP A 385 -58.30 -35.94 40.89
N ALA A 386 -57.50 -36.79 40.25
CA ALA A 386 -57.73 -38.23 40.18
C ALA A 386 -57.64 -38.89 41.56
N GLU A 387 -56.65 -38.54 42.39
CA GLU A 387 -56.53 -39.00 43.78
C GLU A 387 -57.72 -38.53 44.64
N ARG A 388 -58.16 -37.28 44.48
CA ARG A 388 -59.37 -36.75 45.13
C ARG A 388 -60.65 -37.42 44.63
N ALA A 389 -60.75 -37.79 43.36
CA ALA A 389 -61.86 -38.57 42.84
C ALA A 389 -61.89 -39.99 43.45
N VAL A 390 -60.71 -40.60 43.65
CA VAL A 390 -60.55 -41.90 44.31
C VAL A 390 -60.82 -41.82 45.82
N HIS A 391 -60.45 -40.73 46.50
CA HIS A 391 -60.71 -40.54 47.94
C HIS A 391 -62.09 -39.95 48.27
N GLY A 392 -62.71 -39.22 47.33
CA GLY A 392 -64.06 -38.65 47.44
C GLY A 392 -65.17 -39.64 47.05
N HIS A 393 -64.83 -40.72 46.34
CA HIS A 393 -65.66 -41.90 46.23
C HIS A 393 -65.18 -42.93 47.25
N ARG A 394 -65.90 -43.05 48.37
CA ARG A 394 -65.96 -44.29 49.13
C ARG A 394 -67.22 -45.06 48.70
N PRO A 395 -67.24 -45.80 47.58
CA PRO A 395 -68.37 -46.64 47.26
C PRO A 395 -68.15 -48.00 47.92
N ALA A 396 -69.22 -48.44 48.57
CA ALA A 396 -69.68 -49.77 48.94
C ALA A 396 -69.19 -51.04 48.15
N ALA A 397 -67.94 -51.12 47.70
CA ALA A 397 -67.44 -52.25 46.90
C ALA A 397 -66.92 -53.43 47.75
N ASP A 398 -66.56 -53.22 49.02
CA ASP A 398 -66.03 -54.29 49.90
C ASP A 398 -67.11 -55.18 50.55
N ALA A 399 -68.40 -54.91 50.33
CA ALA A 399 -69.49 -55.67 50.97
C ALA A 399 -69.91 -56.96 50.22
N ASP A 400 -69.62 -57.07 48.92
CA ASP A 400 -70.15 -58.16 48.07
C ASP A 400 -69.12 -59.19 47.58
N GLU A 401 -67.83 -59.00 47.88
CA GLU A 401 -66.79 -59.96 47.53
C GLU A 401 -66.96 -61.36 48.19
N PRO A 402 -67.36 -61.50 49.47
CA PRO A 402 -67.61 -62.84 50.02
C PRO A 402 -68.84 -63.52 49.40
N ARG A 403 -69.86 -62.77 48.96
CA ARG A 403 -71.07 -63.30 48.32
C ARG A 403 -70.81 -63.80 46.89
N LEU A 404 -70.06 -63.03 46.10
CA LEU A 404 -69.66 -63.43 44.74
C LEU A 404 -68.77 -64.69 44.76
N ARG A 405 -67.83 -64.78 45.72
CA ARG A 405 -67.01 -65.99 45.91
C ARG A 405 -67.84 -67.21 46.34
N GLN A 406 -68.91 -67.03 47.12
CA GLN A 406 -69.80 -68.12 47.52
C GLN A 406 -70.70 -68.60 46.36
N VAL A 407 -71.23 -67.69 45.55
CA VAL A 407 -72.03 -68.02 44.35
C VAL A 407 -71.17 -68.76 43.31
N ALA A 408 -69.94 -68.31 43.08
CA ALA A 408 -69.00 -69.00 42.19
C ALA A 408 -68.64 -70.42 42.68
N ARG A 409 -68.54 -70.62 44.00
CA ARG A 409 -68.26 -71.95 44.60
C ARG A 409 -69.43 -72.91 44.44
N ILE A 410 -70.66 -72.42 44.63
CA ILE A 410 -71.90 -73.21 44.45
C ILE A 410 -72.09 -73.55 42.96
N ALA A 411 -71.87 -72.60 42.05
CA ALA A 411 -71.93 -72.86 40.61
C ALA A 411 -70.87 -73.87 40.16
N GLY A 412 -69.63 -73.77 40.66
CA GLY A 412 -68.56 -74.73 40.37
C GLY A 412 -68.81 -76.12 40.94
N SER A 413 -69.47 -76.22 42.11
CA SER A 413 -69.93 -77.48 42.71
C SER A 413 -71.02 -78.15 41.87
N ALA A 414 -72.05 -77.40 41.48
CA ALA A 414 -73.15 -77.89 40.65
C ALA A 414 -72.72 -78.26 39.22
N LEU A 415 -71.71 -77.58 38.66
CA LEU A 415 -71.14 -77.95 37.36
C LEU A 415 -70.33 -79.24 37.46
N ARG A 416 -69.57 -79.45 38.53
CA ARG A 416 -68.81 -80.70 38.75
C ARG A 416 -69.71 -81.93 38.94
N SER A 417 -70.84 -81.80 39.62
CA SER A 417 -71.78 -82.93 39.84
C SER A 417 -72.55 -83.36 38.59
N ARG A 418 -72.58 -82.53 37.53
CA ARG A 418 -73.21 -82.83 36.24
C ARG A 418 -72.24 -83.35 35.17
N LEU A 419 -70.95 -83.41 35.47
CA LEU A 419 -69.90 -83.87 34.56
C LEU A 419 -69.46 -85.29 34.94
N GLY A 420 -69.32 -86.17 33.94
CA GLY A 420 -68.65 -87.46 34.11
C GLY A 420 -67.14 -87.31 34.40
N PRO A 421 -66.42 -88.39 34.75
CA PRO A 421 -65.03 -88.34 35.21
C PRO A 421 -64.07 -87.63 34.22
N THR A 422 -64.25 -87.85 32.92
CA THR A 422 -63.46 -87.18 31.86
C THR A 422 -63.76 -85.68 31.75
N GLY A 423 -64.98 -85.25 32.10
CA GLY A 423 -65.39 -83.83 32.11
C GLY A 423 -64.85 -83.07 33.32
N GLN A 424 -64.73 -83.74 34.46
CA GLN A 424 -64.16 -83.17 35.68
C GLN A 424 -62.66 -82.87 35.53
N GLU A 425 -61.90 -83.74 34.87
CA GLU A 425 -60.49 -83.49 34.56
C GLU A 425 -60.27 -82.32 33.60
N ARG A 426 -61.12 -82.16 32.58
CA ARG A 426 -61.02 -81.02 31.65
C ARG A 426 -61.30 -79.70 32.37
N LEU A 427 -62.28 -79.67 33.27
CA LEU A 427 -62.60 -78.47 34.07
C LEU A 427 -61.43 -78.10 35.01
N ALA A 428 -60.78 -79.09 35.63
CA ALA A 428 -59.61 -78.87 36.49
C ALA A 428 -58.42 -78.28 35.72
N ARG A 429 -58.16 -78.75 34.49
CA ARG A 429 -57.10 -78.22 33.61
C ARG A 429 -57.34 -76.78 33.15
N VAL A 430 -58.60 -76.40 32.90
CA VAL A 430 -58.95 -75.02 32.53
C VAL A 430 -58.79 -74.07 33.73
N GLN A 431 -59.17 -74.51 34.93
CA GLN A 431 -59.04 -73.71 36.15
C GLN A 431 -57.58 -73.46 36.53
N THR A 432 -56.69 -74.43 36.35
CA THR A 432 -55.24 -74.26 36.56
C THR A 432 -54.63 -73.31 35.54
N ARG A 433 -55.00 -73.42 34.25
CA ARG A 433 -54.49 -72.52 33.20
C ARG A 433 -54.88 -71.06 33.43
N ILE A 434 -56.09 -70.79 33.92
CA ILE A 434 -56.55 -69.43 34.22
C ILE A 434 -55.76 -68.82 35.40
N ALA A 435 -55.43 -69.62 36.42
CA ALA A 435 -54.61 -69.17 37.55
C ALA A 435 -53.18 -68.81 37.12
N ASP A 436 -52.57 -69.59 36.21
CA ASP A 436 -51.20 -69.34 35.72
C ASP A 436 -51.08 -68.10 34.82
N THR A 437 -52.13 -67.73 34.07
CA THR A 437 -52.15 -66.48 33.30
C THR A 437 -52.22 -65.21 34.16
N GLY A 438 -52.62 -65.33 35.43
CA GLY A 438 -52.66 -64.20 36.36
C GLY A 438 -51.29 -63.78 36.87
N THR A 439 -50.33 -64.71 36.96
CA THR A 439 -48.98 -64.50 37.52
C THR A 439 -47.93 -64.05 36.49
N ALA A 440 -48.22 -64.15 35.18
CA ALA A 440 -47.25 -63.84 34.11
C ALA A 440 -47.19 -62.35 33.67
N ARG A 441 -47.93 -61.42 34.31
CA ARG A 441 -47.92 -59.98 33.94
C ARG A 441 -46.77 -59.16 34.57
N THR A 442 -45.86 -59.79 35.30
CA THR A 442 -44.68 -59.13 35.91
C THR A 442 -43.37 -59.72 35.39
N ALA A 443 -43.01 -59.43 34.14
CA ALA A 443 -41.64 -59.52 33.63
C ALA A 443 -41.47 -58.66 32.37
N LEU A 444 -40.77 -57.52 32.50
CA LEU A 444 -40.25 -56.71 31.39
C LEU A 444 -38.98 -57.38 30.82
N PRO A 445 -38.79 -57.47 29.48
CA PRO A 445 -37.48 -57.71 28.90
C PRO A 445 -36.74 -56.39 28.65
N ALA A 446 -35.52 -56.30 29.18
CA ALA A 446 -34.59 -55.21 28.96
C ALA A 446 -33.83 -55.34 27.61
N LEU A 447 -33.61 -54.17 26.99
CA LEU A 447 -32.48 -53.77 26.12
C LEU A 447 -32.30 -54.40 24.73
N ARG A 448 -32.28 -53.52 23.71
CA ARG A 448 -31.18 -53.47 22.73
C ARG A 448 -30.86 -52.01 22.34
N ARG A 449 -29.67 -51.57 22.73
CA ARG A 449 -28.98 -50.36 22.24
C ARG A 449 -28.82 -50.42 20.70
N ARG A 450 -29.11 -49.32 20.01
CA ARG A 450 -28.66 -49.09 18.63
C ARG A 450 -27.32 -48.33 18.64
N PRO A 451 -26.35 -48.69 17.79
CA PRO A 451 -25.10 -47.95 17.66
C PRO A 451 -25.29 -46.63 16.91
N SER A 452 -24.54 -45.63 17.35
CA SER A 452 -24.32 -44.32 16.73
C SER A 452 -23.74 -44.43 15.32
N ALA A 453 -24.33 -43.72 14.36
CA ALA A 453 -23.75 -43.48 13.04
C ALA A 453 -22.67 -42.38 13.12
N PRO A 454 -21.58 -42.46 12.35
CA PRO A 454 -20.53 -41.44 12.35
C PRO A 454 -20.95 -40.20 11.55
N ALA A 455 -20.69 -39.03 12.12
CA ALA A 455 -20.84 -37.73 11.49
C ALA A 455 -19.86 -37.60 10.31
N ARG A 456 -20.40 -37.28 9.13
CA ARG A 456 -19.65 -36.73 8.00
C ARG A 456 -19.96 -35.24 7.90
N GLY A 457 -18.92 -34.41 7.76
CA GLY A 457 -18.99 -33.20 6.93
C GLY A 457 -18.76 -31.86 7.65
N GLY A 458 -17.51 -31.38 7.58
CA GLY A 458 -17.14 -29.97 7.67
C GLY A 458 -15.62 -29.79 7.80
N PRO A 459 -15.03 -28.66 7.38
CA PRO A 459 -15.12 -27.98 6.09
C PRO A 459 -13.85 -28.22 5.23
N SER A 460 -13.97 -28.02 3.92
CA SER A 460 -12.89 -28.11 2.94
C SER A 460 -11.94 -26.91 3.00
N ASP A 461 -10.64 -27.19 3.11
CA ASP A 461 -9.51 -26.28 2.99
C ASP A 461 -9.13 -26.13 1.49
N PRO A 462 -9.08 -24.93 0.89
CA PRO A 462 -8.80 -24.77 -0.54
C PRO A 462 -7.30 -24.55 -0.75
N GLY A 463 -6.52 -25.63 -0.85
CA GLY A 463 -5.08 -25.49 -1.00
C GLY A 463 -4.32 -26.78 -1.32
N ALA A 464 -4.72 -27.54 -2.36
CA ALA A 464 -3.86 -28.58 -2.92
C ALA A 464 -4.13 -28.79 -4.43
N PRO A 465 -3.11 -28.77 -5.31
CA PRO A 465 -3.28 -29.15 -6.72
C PRO A 465 -3.36 -30.68 -6.86
N PRO A 466 -4.07 -31.21 -7.88
CA PRO A 466 -4.31 -32.65 -8.01
C PRO A 466 -3.09 -33.40 -8.58
N PRO A 467 -2.93 -34.70 -8.27
CA PRO A 467 -1.89 -35.53 -8.86
C PRO A 467 -2.36 -36.16 -10.18
N GLY A 468 -1.48 -36.15 -11.19
CA GLY A 468 -1.58 -37.00 -12.40
C GLY A 468 -1.88 -36.25 -13.68
#